data_AF-A0A3S1ECN6-F1
#
_entry.id   AF-A0A3S1ECN6-F1
#
_cell.length_a   1.000
_cell.length_b   1.000
_cell.length_c   1.000
_cell.angle_alpha   90.00
_cell.angle_beta   90.00
_cell.angle_gamma   90.00
#
_symmetry.space_group_name_H-M   'P 1'
#
loop_
_entity.id
_entity.type
_entity.pdbx_description
1 polymer ?
#
loop_
_entity_poly.entity_id
_entity_poly.type
_entity_poly.pdbx_seq_one_letter_code
_entity_poly.pdbx_strand_id
1 'polypeptide(L)'
;RKPASAPVWAAETPKLHAAYLDWSTPPEGGPGSVQMGPIMNYLEKMLPDDAILTNGAGNYATWVHRFHRFRRFATQGAPTSGSMGYGTPAAVAAKELFPERTVVAFAGDGCFLMNGQEFATAVQYDLPIIVV
;
A
#
# COMPACT_ATOMS: atom_id res chain seq x y z
N ARG A 1 -14.39 -6.42 22.73
CA ARG A 1 -14.82 -7.43 23.73
C ARG A 1 -13.62 -8.33 24.01
N LYS A 2 -13.08 -8.39 25.23
CA LYS A 2 -12.01 -9.36 25.56
C LYS A 2 -12.63 -10.75 25.76
N PRO A 3 -11.98 -11.84 25.34
CA PRO A 3 -12.49 -13.19 25.58
C PRO A 3 -12.51 -13.47 27.09
N ALA A 4 -13.47 -14.30 27.52
CA ALA A 4 -13.67 -14.65 28.94
C ALA A 4 -12.52 -15.48 29.53
N SER A 5 -11.75 -16.15 28.68
CA SER A 5 -10.54 -16.89 29.04
C SER A 5 -9.47 -16.70 27.96
N ALA A 6 -8.22 -17.05 28.28
CA ALA A 6 -7.18 -17.12 27.27
C ALA A 6 -7.60 -18.14 26.19
N PRO A 7 -7.47 -17.82 24.90
CA PRO A 7 -7.76 -18.76 23.83
C PRO A 7 -6.73 -19.91 23.85
N VAL A 8 -7.15 -21.09 23.39
CA VAL A 8 -6.30 -22.30 23.32
C VAL A 8 -5.02 -22.10 22.51
N TRP A 9 -5.00 -21.11 21.62
CA TRP A 9 -3.86 -20.76 20.76
C TRP A 9 -2.97 -19.63 21.32
N ALA A 10 -3.21 -19.16 22.54
CA ALA A 10 -2.51 -18.00 23.10
C ALA A 10 -0.97 -18.14 23.12
N ALA A 11 -0.47 -19.37 23.31
CA ALA A 11 0.97 -19.66 23.29
C ALA A 11 1.57 -19.66 21.87
N GLU A 12 0.75 -19.87 20.84
CA GLU A 12 1.17 -19.90 19.43
C GLU A 12 1.12 -18.52 18.78
N THR A 13 0.31 -17.59 19.27
CA THR A 13 0.19 -16.24 18.71
C THR A 13 1.52 -15.52 18.58
N PRO A 14 2.41 -15.48 19.60
CA PRO A 14 3.68 -14.77 19.48
C PRO A 14 4.58 -15.41 18.42
N LYS A 15 4.56 -16.73 18.28
CA LYS A 15 5.34 -17.46 17.27
C LYS A 15 4.85 -17.16 15.86
N LEU A 16 3.53 -17.24 15.63
CA LEU A 16 2.94 -16.94 14.33
C LEU A 16 3.10 -15.46 13.96
N HIS A 17 3.00 -14.57 14.94
CA HIS A 17 3.28 -13.16 14.73
C HIS A 17 4.74 -12.93 14.33
N ALA A 18 5.70 -13.54 15.03
CA ALA A 18 7.10 -13.46 14.67
C ALA A 18 7.38 -14.00 13.27
N ALA A 19 6.77 -15.14 12.89
CA ALA A 19 6.88 -15.69 11.54
C ALA A 19 6.28 -14.76 10.47
N TYR A 20 5.16 -14.10 10.76
CA TYR A 20 4.60 -13.07 9.89
C TYR A 20 5.56 -11.87 9.74
N LEU A 21 6.14 -11.38 10.83
CA LEU A 21 7.07 -10.25 10.80
C LEU A 21 8.32 -10.59 9.98
N ASP A 22 8.86 -11.80 10.14
CA ASP A 22 9.99 -12.29 9.33
C ASP A 22 9.61 -12.37 7.85
N TRP A 23 8.48 -13.02 7.53
CA TRP A 23 8.01 -13.17 6.14
C TRP A 23 7.69 -11.82 5.46
N SER A 24 7.24 -10.83 6.22
CA SER A 24 6.92 -9.47 5.75
C SER A 24 8.08 -8.47 5.93
N THR A 25 9.28 -8.94 6.24
CA THR A 25 10.48 -8.07 6.23
C THR A 25 10.97 -7.90 4.78
N PRO A 26 11.13 -6.65 4.29
CA PRO A 26 11.61 -6.41 2.93
C PRO A 26 13.03 -6.93 2.74
N PRO A 27 13.34 -7.58 1.60
CA PRO A 27 14.71 -8.02 1.31
C PRO A 27 15.63 -6.81 1.10
N GLU A 28 16.86 -6.85 1.61
CA GLU A 28 17.80 -5.72 1.46
C GLU A 28 18.29 -5.52 0.02
N GLY A 29 18.25 -6.58 -0.79
CA GLY A 29 18.71 -6.57 -2.17
C GLY A 29 17.95 -7.53 -3.08
N GLY A 30 18.20 -7.39 -4.37
CA GLY A 30 17.57 -8.16 -5.42
C GLY A 30 18.20 -7.85 -6.79
N PRO A 31 17.70 -8.49 -7.86
CA PRO A 31 18.19 -8.26 -9.20
C PRO A 31 17.90 -6.83 -9.69
N GLY A 32 18.83 -6.26 -10.47
CA GLY A 32 18.67 -4.95 -11.11
C GLY A 32 19.25 -3.78 -10.29
N SER A 33 19.14 -2.56 -10.82
CA SER A 33 19.62 -1.35 -10.16
C SER A 33 18.61 -0.76 -9.16
N VAL A 34 17.31 -1.03 -9.37
CA VAL A 34 16.24 -0.55 -8.50
C VAL A 34 15.96 -1.60 -7.43
N GLN A 35 16.25 -1.24 -6.18
CA GLN A 35 16.13 -2.12 -5.04
C GLN A 35 14.81 -1.86 -4.30
N MET A 36 13.80 -2.68 -4.58
CA MET A 36 12.44 -2.48 -4.06
C MET A 36 12.32 -2.63 -2.54
N GLY A 37 13.09 -3.53 -1.92
CA GLY A 37 12.99 -3.71 -0.46
C GLY A 37 13.45 -2.48 0.34
N PRO A 38 14.60 -1.85 0.02
CA PRO A 38 14.97 -0.54 0.56
C PRO A 38 13.92 0.55 0.32
N ILE A 39 13.27 0.58 -0.84
CA ILE A 39 12.16 1.51 -1.14
C ILE A 39 10.98 1.26 -0.20
N MET A 40 10.55 0.01 -0.03
CA MET A 40 9.45 -0.32 0.89
C MET A 40 9.80 0.02 2.34
N ASN A 41 11.04 -0.23 2.78
CA ASN A 41 11.52 0.16 4.11
C ASN A 41 11.48 1.69 4.30
N TYR A 42 11.85 2.45 3.27
CA TYR A 42 11.76 3.91 3.30
C TYR A 42 10.30 4.37 3.43
N LEU A 43 9.39 3.82 2.63
CA LEU A 43 7.96 4.13 2.71
C LEU A 43 7.38 3.79 4.09
N GLU A 44 7.70 2.62 4.66
CA GLU A 44 7.27 2.21 6.01
C GLU A 44 7.76 3.16 7.12
N LYS A 45 8.91 3.81 6.93
CA LYS A 45 9.46 4.76 7.90
C LYS A 45 8.83 6.15 7.77
N MET A 46 8.49 6.55 6.55
CA MET A 46 8.12 7.94 6.24
C MET A 46 6.61 8.18 6.19
N LEU A 47 5.83 7.17 5.79
CA LEU A 47 4.39 7.33 5.66
C LEU A 47 3.73 7.35 7.04
N PRO A 48 2.79 8.28 7.29
CA PRO A 48 2.00 8.25 8.52
C PRO A 48 1.09 7.00 8.54
N ASP A 49 0.68 6.60 9.75
CA ASP A 49 -0.20 5.42 9.96
C ASP A 49 -1.57 5.54 9.26
N ASP A 50 -1.98 6.75 8.89
CA ASP A 50 -3.16 7.04 8.10
C ASP A 50 -2.85 7.44 6.65
N ALA A 51 -1.68 7.13 6.09
CA ALA A 51 -1.50 7.23 4.64
C ALA A 51 -2.52 6.32 3.92
N ILE A 52 -3.02 6.77 2.77
CA ILE A 52 -3.84 5.93 1.88
C ILE A 52 -2.95 5.44 0.76
N LEU A 53 -2.79 4.12 0.64
CA LEU A 53 -2.14 3.51 -0.51
C LEU A 53 -3.20 2.97 -1.46
N THR A 54 -3.12 3.36 -2.72
CA THR A 54 -3.90 2.78 -3.80
C THR A 54 -3.00 2.00 -4.74
N ASN A 55 -3.53 0.91 -5.31
CA ASN A 55 -2.78 0.10 -6.27
C ASN A 55 -3.74 -0.52 -7.28
N GLY A 56 -3.25 -0.76 -8.50
CA GLY A 56 -3.94 -1.63 -9.47
C GLY A 56 -3.55 -3.09 -9.29
N ALA A 57 -3.78 -3.91 -10.31
CA ALA A 57 -3.35 -5.30 -10.32
C ALA A 57 -2.02 -5.51 -11.06
N GLY A 58 -1.19 -6.40 -10.55
CA GLY A 58 0.08 -6.78 -11.17
C GLY A 58 1.08 -7.28 -10.13
N ASN A 59 2.21 -7.83 -10.58
CA ASN A 59 3.24 -8.37 -9.68
C ASN A 59 3.76 -7.34 -8.68
N TYR A 60 3.77 -6.06 -9.06
CA TYR A 60 4.18 -4.97 -8.20
C TYR A 60 3.29 -4.81 -6.94
N ALA A 61 2.00 -5.17 -7.03
CA ALA A 61 1.06 -5.04 -5.92
C ALA A 61 1.47 -5.90 -4.72
N THR A 62 2.16 -7.02 -4.96
CA THR A 62 2.72 -7.87 -3.91
C THR A 62 3.66 -7.09 -3.00
N TRP A 63 4.40 -6.08 -3.50
CA TRP A 63 5.29 -5.29 -2.66
C TRP A 63 4.51 -4.51 -1.59
N VAL A 64 3.45 -3.82 -1.99
CA VAL A 64 2.58 -3.10 -1.04
C VAL A 64 1.91 -4.09 -0.09
N HIS A 65 1.31 -5.16 -0.62
CA HIS A 65 0.49 -6.05 0.20
C HIS A 65 1.32 -6.92 1.16
N ARG A 66 2.58 -7.17 0.83
CA ARG A 66 3.50 -7.95 1.68
C ARG A 66 4.29 -7.08 2.66
N PHE A 67 4.72 -5.89 2.23
CA PHE A 67 5.73 -5.12 2.94
C PHE A 67 5.23 -3.79 3.52
N HIS A 68 4.04 -3.31 3.14
CA HIS A 68 3.40 -2.19 3.81
C HIS A 68 2.45 -2.68 4.92
N ARG A 69 2.51 -2.05 6.10
CA ARG A 69 1.64 -2.38 7.23
C ARG A 69 0.48 -1.39 7.31
N PHE A 70 -0.71 -1.87 6.95
CA PHE A 70 -1.95 -1.14 7.14
C PHE A 70 -2.35 -1.14 8.62
N ARG A 71 -2.11 -0.02 9.31
CA ARG A 71 -2.32 0.12 10.76
C ARG A 71 -3.69 0.71 11.13
N ARG A 72 -4.40 1.30 10.16
CA ARG A 72 -5.72 1.90 10.35
C ARG A 72 -6.71 1.38 9.31
N PHE A 73 -7.99 1.43 9.65
CA PHE A 73 -9.06 1.13 8.69
C PHE A 73 -9.09 2.17 7.57
N ALA A 74 -9.52 1.79 6.37
CA ALA A 74 -9.67 2.68 5.21
C ALA A 74 -8.36 3.43 4.83
N THR A 75 -7.24 2.71 4.82
CA THR A 75 -5.92 3.16 4.32
C THR A 75 -5.52 2.46 3.02
N GLN A 76 -6.40 1.63 2.44
CA GLN A 76 -6.12 0.86 1.23
C GLN A 76 -7.24 1.02 0.20
N GLY A 77 -6.86 1.35 -1.04
CA GLY A 77 -7.75 1.31 -2.20
C GLY A 77 -7.20 0.36 -3.28
N ALA A 78 -7.77 -0.83 -3.39
CA ALA A 78 -7.31 -1.85 -4.34
C ALA A 78 -8.50 -2.56 -5.02
N PRO A 79 -8.35 -3.03 -6.28
CA PRO A 79 -9.43 -3.68 -7.01
C PRO A 79 -9.63 -5.12 -6.53
N THR A 80 -10.87 -5.50 -6.22
CA THR A 80 -11.24 -6.90 -5.97
C THR A 80 -11.23 -7.74 -7.24
N SER A 81 -11.52 -7.11 -8.39
CA SER A 81 -11.63 -7.77 -9.71
C SER A 81 -10.29 -7.99 -10.40
N GLY A 82 -9.18 -7.51 -9.84
CA GLY A 82 -7.88 -7.52 -10.51
C GLY A 82 -7.76 -6.50 -11.64
N SER A 83 -8.50 -5.39 -11.58
CA SER A 83 -8.44 -4.33 -12.59
C SER A 83 -7.08 -3.61 -12.59
N MET A 84 -6.35 -3.74 -13.70
CA MET A 84 -5.16 -2.93 -13.96
C MET A 84 -5.56 -1.45 -14.18
N GLY A 85 -4.69 -0.52 -13.81
CA GLY A 85 -4.93 0.93 -13.95
C GLY A 85 -5.78 1.57 -12.84
N TYR A 86 -6.35 0.78 -11.92
CA TYR A 86 -7.19 1.29 -10.84
C TYR A 86 -6.50 2.30 -9.88
N GLY A 87 -5.19 2.12 -9.63
CA GLY A 87 -4.46 2.86 -8.59
C GLY A 87 -4.52 4.38 -8.73
N THR A 88 -4.19 4.93 -9.91
CA THR A 88 -4.13 6.38 -10.15
C THR A 88 -5.49 7.08 -9.97
N PRO A 89 -6.59 6.69 -10.66
CA PRO A 89 -7.91 7.30 -10.42
C PRO A 89 -8.40 7.12 -8.98
N ALA A 90 -8.09 5.98 -8.34
CA ALA A 90 -8.44 5.78 -6.94
C ALA A 90 -7.68 6.74 -6.00
N ALA A 91 -6.43 7.08 -6.29
CA ALA A 91 -5.68 8.07 -5.52
C ALA A 91 -6.28 9.46 -5.66
N VAL A 92 -6.68 9.85 -6.88
CA VAL A 92 -7.38 11.13 -7.11
C VAL A 92 -8.64 11.21 -6.25
N ALA A 93 -9.51 10.20 -6.33
CA ALA A 93 -10.73 10.14 -5.53
C ALA A 93 -10.46 10.12 -4.02
N ALA A 94 -9.45 9.36 -3.58
CA ALA A 94 -9.09 9.30 -2.16
C ALA A 94 -8.56 10.64 -1.64
N LYS A 95 -7.81 11.40 -2.46
CA LYS A 95 -7.29 12.71 -2.05
C LYS A 95 -8.39 13.75 -1.94
N GLU A 96 -9.37 13.73 -2.83
CA GLU A 96 -10.59 14.56 -2.73
C GLU A 96 -11.37 14.26 -1.43
N LEU A 97 -11.59 12.97 -1.13
CA LEU A 97 -12.34 12.57 0.07
C LEU A 97 -11.58 12.80 1.38
N PHE A 98 -10.25 12.79 1.34
CA PHE A 98 -9.39 12.96 2.50
C PHE A 98 -8.25 13.96 2.24
N PRO A 99 -8.56 15.26 2.13
CA PRO A 99 -7.59 16.30 1.74
C PRO A 99 -6.36 16.38 2.64
N GLU A 100 -6.51 16.08 3.93
CA GLU A 100 -5.42 16.15 4.92
C GLU A 100 -4.50 14.93 4.92
N ARG A 101 -4.90 13.81 4.30
CA ARG A 101 -4.14 12.56 4.35
C ARG A 101 -3.12 12.49 3.21
N THR A 102 -1.98 11.86 3.48
CA THR A 102 -1.03 11.48 2.41
C THR A 102 -1.66 10.38 1.55
N VAL A 103 -1.71 10.57 0.23
CA VAL A 103 -2.25 9.58 -0.71
C VAL A 103 -1.19 9.18 -1.72
N VAL A 104 -0.92 7.88 -1.81
CA VAL A 104 0.10 7.28 -2.68
C VAL A 104 -0.58 6.27 -3.62
N ALA A 105 -0.51 6.52 -4.92
CA ALA A 105 -0.77 5.50 -5.93
C ALA A 105 0.53 4.75 -6.22
N PHE A 106 0.62 3.53 -5.69
CA PHE A 106 1.72 2.62 -5.99
C PHE A 106 1.36 1.84 -7.26
N ALA A 107 2.10 2.07 -8.34
CA ALA A 107 1.73 1.60 -9.67
C ALA A 107 2.93 1.01 -10.41
N GLY A 108 2.75 -0.17 -10.99
CA GLY A 108 3.64 -0.64 -12.06
C GLY A 108 3.42 0.19 -13.32
N ASP A 109 4.44 0.28 -14.17
CA ASP A 109 4.45 0.98 -15.45
C ASP A 109 3.21 0.68 -16.31
N GLY A 110 2.86 -0.61 -16.48
CA GLY A 110 1.70 -1.00 -17.27
C GLY A 110 0.38 -0.52 -16.67
N CYS A 111 0.23 -0.52 -15.34
CA CYS A 111 -0.95 0.04 -14.69
C CYS A 111 -0.99 1.56 -14.82
N PHE A 112 0.15 2.21 -14.61
CA PHE A 112 0.23 3.66 -14.70
C PHE A 112 -0.11 4.14 -16.11
N LEU A 113 0.38 3.47 -17.16
CA LEU A 113 0.12 3.86 -18.55
C LEU A 113 -1.35 3.65 -18.99
N MET A 114 -2.16 2.87 -18.27
CA MET A 114 -3.58 2.71 -18.60
C MET A 114 -4.42 3.93 -18.19
N ASN A 115 -4.09 4.55 -17.04
CA ASN A 115 -4.88 5.63 -16.46
C ASN A 115 -4.04 6.80 -15.91
N GLY A 116 -2.80 6.96 -16.39
CA GLY A 116 -1.88 8.00 -15.95
C GLY A 116 -2.32 9.42 -16.32
N GLN A 117 -3.21 9.54 -17.31
CA GLN A 117 -3.85 10.81 -17.68
C GLN A 117 -4.65 11.44 -16.54
N GLU A 118 -5.03 10.67 -15.51
CA GLU A 118 -5.71 11.20 -14.31
C GLU A 118 -4.83 12.14 -13.49
N PHE A 119 -3.53 12.25 -13.77
CA PHE A 119 -2.71 13.36 -13.27
C PHE A 119 -3.25 14.72 -13.72
N ALA A 120 -3.82 14.82 -14.92
CA ALA A 120 -4.45 16.06 -15.37
C ALA A 120 -5.65 16.43 -14.48
N THR A 121 -6.45 15.43 -14.10
CA THR A 121 -7.54 15.60 -13.12
C THR A 121 -6.98 16.04 -11.76
N ALA A 122 -5.94 15.35 -11.26
CA ALA A 122 -5.32 15.69 -9.98
C ALA A 122 -4.84 17.15 -9.94
N VAL A 123 -4.19 17.62 -11.01
CA VAL A 123 -3.73 19.01 -11.14
C VAL A 123 -4.90 19.97 -11.27
N GLN A 124 -5.91 19.65 -12.07
CA GLN A 124 -7.08 20.52 -12.29
C GLN A 124 -7.86 20.80 -10.99
N TYR A 125 -7.90 19.84 -10.06
CA TYR A 125 -8.63 19.95 -8.80
C TYR A 125 -7.72 20.21 -7.59
N ASP A 126 -6.45 20.55 -7.80
CA ASP A 126 -5.47 20.78 -6.72
C ASP A 126 -5.38 19.63 -5.70
N LEU A 127 -5.34 18.39 -6.21
CA LEU A 127 -5.29 17.15 -5.43
C LEU A 127 -3.87 16.57 -5.42
N PRO A 128 -3.03 16.90 -4.42
CA PRO A 128 -1.64 16.45 -4.41
C PRO A 128 -1.56 14.97 -4.04
N ILE A 129 -1.51 14.12 -5.07
CA ILE A 129 -1.21 12.68 -4.97
C ILE A 129 0.26 12.41 -5.25
N ILE A 130 0.78 11.32 -4.69
CA ILE A 130 2.12 10.80 -5.00
C ILE A 130 1.93 9.54 -5.84
N VAL A 131 2.69 9.40 -6.93
CA VAL A 131 2.74 8.15 -7.70
C VAL A 131 4.15 7.56 -7.59
N VAL A 132 4.22 6.27 -7.25
CA VAL A 132 5.45 5.48 -7.10
C VAL A 132 5.41 4.30 -8.04
#